data_AF-A0A9R0JCI5-F1
#
_entry.id   AF-A0A9R0JCI5-F1
#
_cell.length_a   1.000
_cell.length_b   1.000
_cell.length_c   1.000
_cell.angle_alpha   90.00
_cell.angle_beta   90.00
_cell.angle_gamma   90.00
#
_symmetry.space_group_name_H-M   'P 1'
#
loop_
_entity.id
_entity.type
_entity.pdbx_description
1 polymer ?
#
loop_
_entity_poly.entity_id
_entity_poly.type
_entity_poly.pdbx_seq_one_letter_code
_entity_poly.pdbx_strand_id
1 'polypeptide(L)'
;MNFDSNSSSSSDDLYDYMMMDFIEESRELQVVEDAIRHVVNTNAQQNEHQHPRKKRITVPRDREAAHDRLVTDYFSDQPIYNEDNFRRRFRMRRPLFLGLVNTLSASNHYFQQHPDATMRLGASAVQKCTAAMPMVVQLTKLRVSKTWCIHI
;
A
#
# COMPACT_ATOMS: atom_id res chain seq x y z
N MET A 1 57.17 -51.48 -58.51
CA MET A 1 55.75 -51.15 -58.78
C MET A 1 54.99 -51.39 -57.48
N ASN A 2 54.28 -50.48 -56.82
CA ASN A 2 53.82 -49.14 -57.14
C ASN A 2 53.42 -48.43 -55.82
N PHE A 3 53.63 -47.10 -55.81
CA PHE A 3 52.87 -46.01 -55.19
C PHE A 3 52.38 -46.06 -53.73
N ASP A 4 53.00 -45.17 -52.93
CA ASP A 4 52.40 -44.48 -51.79
C ASP A 4 51.14 -43.70 -52.21
N SER A 5 50.14 -43.63 -51.33
CA SER A 5 49.10 -42.59 -51.18
C SER A 5 47.86 -43.22 -50.53
N ASN A 6 47.08 -42.59 -49.66
CA ASN A 6 47.12 -41.30 -48.98
C ASN A 6 45.90 -41.34 -48.04
N SER A 7 46.03 -40.79 -46.83
CA SER A 7 44.93 -40.61 -45.88
C SER A 7 43.75 -39.85 -46.51
N SER A 8 42.51 -40.32 -46.29
CA SER A 8 41.24 -39.56 -46.27
C SER A 8 40.10 -40.55 -45.99
N SER A 9 39.14 -40.32 -45.10
CA SER A 9 38.36 -39.10 -44.95
C SER A 9 38.16 -38.76 -43.47
N SER A 10 38.87 -37.74 -42.99
CA SER A 10 38.71 -37.14 -41.65
C SER A 10 37.69 -35.97 -41.68
N SER A 11 36.92 -35.88 -42.77
CA SER A 11 36.12 -34.72 -43.15
C SER A 11 34.64 -34.97 -42.92
N ASP A 12 34.14 -36.16 -43.26
CA ASP A 12 32.70 -36.45 -43.30
C ASP A 12 32.07 -36.51 -41.89
N ASP A 13 32.76 -37.07 -40.90
CA ASP A 13 32.29 -37.12 -39.51
C ASP A 13 32.22 -35.73 -38.84
N LEU A 14 33.07 -34.80 -39.29
CA LEU A 14 33.07 -33.43 -38.78
C LEU A 14 31.86 -32.64 -39.32
N TYR A 15 31.49 -32.86 -40.58
CA TYR A 15 30.29 -32.26 -41.18
C TYR A 15 29.00 -32.81 -40.55
N ASP A 16 28.96 -34.10 -40.23
CA ASP A 16 27.81 -34.71 -39.55
C ASP A 16 27.62 -34.15 -38.14
N TYR A 17 28.70 -33.99 -37.37
CA TYR A 17 28.65 -33.35 -36.05
C TYR A 17 28.20 -31.89 -36.10
N MET A 18 28.75 -31.09 -37.02
CA MET A 18 28.33 -29.69 -37.20
C MET A 18 26.87 -29.57 -37.68
N MET A 19 26.39 -30.51 -38.49
CA MET A 19 25.01 -30.54 -38.95
C MET A 19 24.04 -30.90 -37.81
N MET A 20 24.40 -31.89 -36.99
CA MET A 20 23.59 -32.28 -35.84
C MET A 20 23.54 -31.19 -34.77
N ASP A 21 24.65 -30.51 -34.50
CA ASP A 21 24.73 -29.36 -33.58
C ASP A 21 23.80 -28.21 -34.02
N PHE A 22 23.79 -27.89 -35.33
CA PHE A 22 22.88 -26.88 -35.89
C PHE A 22 21.40 -27.29 -35.81
N ILE A 23 21.09 -28.58 -36.01
CA ILE A 23 19.72 -29.11 -35.88
C ILE A 23 19.28 -29.07 -34.41
N GLU A 24 20.18 -29.32 -33.47
CA GLU A 24 19.88 -29.26 -32.04
C GLU A 24 19.67 -27.81 -31.58
N GLU A 25 20.57 -26.89 -31.96
CA GLU A 25 20.45 -25.45 -31.66
C GLU A 25 19.16 -24.85 -32.24
N SER A 26 18.80 -25.22 -33.47
CA SER A 26 17.54 -24.74 -34.09
C SER A 26 16.30 -25.27 -33.38
N ARG A 27 16.32 -26.50 -32.85
CA ARG A 27 15.23 -27.05 -32.01
C ARG A 27 15.13 -26.32 -30.68
N GLU A 28 16.26 -26.03 -30.04
CA GLU A 28 16.27 -25.29 -28.76
C GLU A 28 15.70 -23.88 -28.93
N LEU A 29 16.09 -23.18 -29.99
CA LEU A 29 15.54 -21.85 -30.31
C LEU A 29 14.02 -21.90 -30.55
N GLN A 30 13.53 -22.95 -31.20
CA GLN A 30 12.11 -23.13 -31.47
C GLN A 30 11.30 -23.34 -30.16
N VAL A 31 11.83 -24.14 -29.24
CA VAL A 31 11.23 -24.34 -27.91
C VAL A 31 11.21 -23.04 -27.10
N VAL A 32 12.27 -22.24 -27.17
CA VAL A 32 12.34 -20.94 -26.51
C VAL A 32 11.32 -19.97 -27.10
N GLU A 33 11.18 -19.90 -28.43
CA GLU A 33 10.19 -19.03 -29.08
C GLU A 33 8.76 -19.41 -28.66
N ASP A 34 8.44 -20.70 -28.65
CA ASP A 34 7.12 -21.20 -28.25
C ASP A 34 6.84 -20.93 -26.77
N ALA A 35 7.84 -21.08 -25.90
CA ALA A 35 7.74 -20.72 -24.49
C ALA A 35 7.48 -19.22 -24.28
N ILE A 36 8.20 -18.35 -25.02
CA ILE A 36 7.98 -16.91 -25.00
C ILE A 36 6.57 -16.58 -25.47
N ARG A 37 6.12 -17.15 -26.58
CA ARG A 37 4.77 -16.94 -27.13
C ARG A 37 3.70 -17.36 -26.14
N HIS A 38 3.88 -18.51 -25.47
CA HIS A 38 2.95 -18.98 -24.45
C HIS A 38 2.88 -18.02 -23.25
N VAL A 39 4.03 -17.57 -22.73
CA VAL A 39 4.08 -16.60 -21.61
C VAL A 39 3.46 -15.26 -22.00
N VAL A 40 3.70 -14.75 -23.21
CA VAL A 40 3.09 -13.51 -23.69
C VAL A 40 1.57 -13.66 -23.77
N ASN A 41 1.07 -14.78 -24.30
CA ASN A 41 -0.36 -15.04 -24.42
C ASN A 41 -1.06 -15.21 -23.06
N THR A 42 -0.44 -15.89 -22.10
CA THR A 42 -1.01 -16.03 -20.74
C THR A 42 -1.05 -14.68 -20.01
N ASN A 43 -0.01 -13.85 -20.16
CA ASN A 43 -0.01 -12.50 -19.61
C ASN A 43 -1.08 -11.60 -20.28
N ALA A 44 -1.28 -11.73 -21.60
CA ALA A 44 -2.33 -11.02 -22.31
C ALA A 44 -3.73 -11.44 -21.83
N GLN A 45 -3.98 -12.75 -21.67
CA GLN A 45 -5.23 -13.28 -21.12
C GLN A 45 -5.47 -12.83 -19.67
N GLN A 46 -4.43 -12.81 -18.82
CA GLN A 46 -4.54 -12.30 -17.45
C GLN A 46 -4.89 -10.82 -17.37
N ASN A 47 -4.40 -10.00 -18.32
CA ASN A 47 -4.76 -8.58 -18.38
C ASN A 47 -6.20 -8.36 -18.86
N GLU A 48 -6.73 -9.20 -19.75
CA GLU A 48 -8.12 -9.11 -20.22
C GLU A 48 -9.15 -9.43 -19.10
N HIS A 49 -8.78 -10.24 -18.12
CA HIS A 49 -9.60 -10.54 -16.95
C HIS A 49 -9.56 -9.46 -15.85
N GLN A 50 -8.76 -8.40 -16.02
CA GLN A 50 -8.83 -7.24 -15.12
C GLN A 50 -10.03 -6.37 -15.49
N HIS A 51 -11.15 -6.59 -14.79
CA HIS A 51 -12.32 -5.74 -14.91
C HIS A 51 -11.92 -4.25 -14.77
N PRO A 52 -12.34 -3.37 -15.68
CA PRO A 52 -11.96 -1.96 -15.65
C PRO A 52 -12.44 -1.36 -14.33
N ARG A 53 -11.50 -1.10 -13.42
CA ARG A 53 -11.78 -0.46 -12.14
C ARG A 53 -12.32 0.94 -12.45
N LYS A 54 -13.56 1.22 -12.05
CA LYS A 54 -14.11 2.58 -12.10
C LYS A 54 -13.09 3.52 -11.44
N LYS A 55 -12.60 4.50 -12.20
CA LYS A 55 -11.67 5.50 -11.68
C LYS A 55 -12.34 6.21 -10.51
N ARG A 56 -11.68 6.19 -9.35
CA ARG A 56 -12.17 6.89 -8.15
C ARG A 56 -12.14 8.39 -8.40
N ILE A 57 -13.26 9.07 -8.21
CA ILE A 57 -13.31 10.53 -8.24
C ILE A 57 -12.77 11.05 -6.92
N THR A 58 -11.66 11.80 -6.98
CA THR A 58 -11.09 12.48 -5.81
C THR A 58 -11.79 13.82 -5.63
N VAL A 59 -12.60 13.93 -4.57
CA VAL A 59 -13.23 15.21 -4.19
C VAL A 59 -12.24 15.99 -3.32
N PRO A 60 -11.88 17.25 -3.67
CA PRO A 60 -11.08 18.11 -2.81
C PRO A 60 -11.88 18.45 -1.54
N ARG A 61 -11.29 18.19 -0.36
CA ARG A 61 -11.94 18.37 0.95
C ARG A 61 -11.20 19.36 1.86
N ASP A 62 -10.23 20.10 1.34
CA ASP A 62 -9.43 21.12 2.05
C ASP A 62 -9.04 20.74 3.48
N ARG A 63 -8.20 19.70 3.59
CA ARG A 63 -7.77 19.11 4.87
C ARG A 63 -7.06 20.11 5.78
N GLU A 64 -6.27 21.01 5.17
CA GLU A 64 -5.54 22.08 5.86
C GLU A 64 -6.51 23.09 6.47
N ALA A 65 -7.42 23.65 5.67
CA ALA A 65 -8.45 24.55 6.19
C ALA A 65 -9.36 23.88 7.25
N ALA A 66 -9.59 22.56 7.16
CA ALA A 66 -10.30 21.82 8.20
C ALA A 66 -9.46 21.66 9.48
N HIS A 67 -8.14 21.60 9.38
CA HIS A 67 -7.24 21.59 10.53
C HIS A 67 -7.25 22.95 11.22
N ASP A 68 -7.10 24.02 10.45
CA ASP A 68 -7.04 25.39 10.99
C ASP A 68 -8.32 25.71 11.74
N ARG A 69 -9.49 25.44 11.13
CA ARG A 69 -10.80 25.59 11.81
C ARG A 69 -10.86 24.81 13.12
N LEU A 70 -10.44 23.55 13.13
CA LEU A 70 -10.46 22.72 14.34
C LEU A 70 -9.57 23.30 15.45
N VAL A 71 -8.39 23.80 15.09
CA VAL A 71 -7.45 24.41 16.04
C VAL A 71 -7.99 25.74 16.55
N THR A 72 -8.45 26.63 15.67
CA THR A 72 -9.03 27.92 16.03
C THR A 72 -10.24 27.77 16.95
N ASP A 73 -11.13 26.81 16.67
CA ASP A 73 -12.37 26.60 17.41
C ASP A 73 -12.13 26.08 18.83
N TYR A 74 -11.15 25.18 19.01
CA TYR A 74 -11.02 24.39 20.24
C TYR A 74 -9.69 24.49 20.97
N PHE A 75 -8.59 24.83 20.29
CA PHE A 75 -7.23 24.73 20.82
C PHE A 75 -6.45 26.04 20.76
N SER A 76 -7.03 27.11 20.23
CA SER A 76 -6.46 28.46 20.28
C SER A 76 -6.48 29.02 21.71
N ASP A 77 -5.69 30.07 21.94
CA ASP A 77 -5.65 30.77 23.23
C ASP A 77 -7.00 31.38 23.61
N GLN A 78 -7.78 31.80 22.60
CA GLN A 78 -9.14 32.31 22.74
C GLN A 78 -10.09 31.45 21.89
N PRO A 79 -10.46 30.25 22.37
CA PRO A 79 -11.26 29.32 21.59
C PRO A 79 -12.72 29.77 21.53
N ILE A 80 -13.33 29.59 20.35
CA ILE A 80 -14.76 29.88 20.13
C ILE A 80 -15.63 29.06 21.09
N TYR A 81 -15.22 27.82 21.36
CA TYR A 81 -15.93 26.94 22.29
C TYR A 81 -15.27 26.92 23.66
N ASN A 82 -16.06 27.11 24.71
CA ASN A 82 -15.60 26.99 26.11
C ASN A 82 -15.23 25.54 26.48
N GLU A 83 -14.57 25.37 27.63
CA GLU A 83 -14.12 24.05 28.10
C GLU A 83 -15.25 23.02 28.26
N ASP A 84 -16.46 23.45 28.64
CA ASP A 84 -17.60 22.55 28.77
C ASP A 84 -18.01 21.93 27.43
N ASN A 85 -17.96 22.72 26.35
CA ASN A 85 -18.22 22.22 25.01
C ASN A 85 -17.13 21.23 24.58
N PHE A 86 -15.87 21.53 24.89
CA PHE A 86 -14.75 20.61 24.67
C PHE A 86 -14.97 19.28 25.40
N ARG A 87 -15.31 19.34 26.69
CA ARG A 87 -15.59 18.15 27.51
C ARG A 87 -16.80 17.37 26.99
N ARG A 88 -17.86 18.02 26.50
CA ARG A 88 -18.99 17.32 25.89
C ARG A 88 -18.58 16.59 24.61
N ARG A 89 -17.78 17.23 23.76
CA ARG A 89 -17.33 16.69 22.46
C ARG A 89 -16.30 15.57 22.60
N PHE A 90 -15.23 15.82 23.34
CA PHE A 90 -14.07 14.92 23.45
C PHE A 90 -14.08 14.08 24.73
N ARG A 91 -14.98 14.39 25.68
CA ARG A 91 -15.18 13.64 26.93
C ARG A 91 -13.97 13.63 27.86
N MET A 92 -13.04 14.57 27.64
CA MET A 92 -11.80 14.79 28.40
C MET A 92 -11.50 16.29 28.53
N ARG A 93 -10.54 16.66 29.38
CA ARG A 93 -10.02 18.04 29.46
C ARG A 93 -9.01 18.30 28.34
N ARG A 94 -8.87 19.55 27.90
CA ARG A 94 -7.94 19.96 26.82
C ARG A 94 -6.49 19.53 27.05
N PRO A 95 -5.87 19.76 28.23
CA PRO A 95 -4.47 19.40 28.43
C PRO A 95 -4.22 17.90 28.33
N LEU A 96 -5.18 17.08 28.77
CA LEU A 96 -5.09 15.62 28.65
C LEU A 96 -5.19 15.17 27.19
N PHE A 97 -6.08 15.79 26.41
CA PHE A 97 -6.17 15.50 24.99
C PHE A 97 -4.86 15.85 24.27
N LEU A 98 -4.30 17.04 24.52
CA LEU A 98 -3.03 17.46 23.92
C LEU A 98 -1.87 16.57 24.35
N GLY A 99 -1.80 16.19 25.63
CA GLY A 99 -0.80 15.25 26.13
C GLY A 99 -0.87 13.91 25.39
N LEU A 100 -2.07 13.40 25.13
CA LEU A 100 -2.26 12.16 24.38
C LEU A 100 -1.89 12.32 22.90
N VAL A 101 -2.26 13.44 22.26
CA VAL A 101 -1.84 13.72 20.88
C VAL A 101 -0.32 13.70 20.77
N ASN A 102 0.37 14.34 21.73
CA ASN A 102 1.83 14.40 21.75
C ASN A 102 2.45 13.02 21.99
N THR A 103 1.94 12.24 22.94
CA THR A 103 2.47 10.88 23.21
C THR A 103 2.24 9.94 22.04
N LEU A 104 1.08 10.02 21.37
CA LEU A 104 0.80 9.23 20.17
C LEU A 104 1.66 9.66 18.97
N SER A 105 1.84 10.96 18.78
CA SER A 105 2.71 11.48 17.70
C SER A 105 4.17 11.12 17.91
N ALA A 106 4.63 11.04 19.17
CA ALA A 106 5.99 10.62 19.49
C ALA A 106 6.18 9.10 19.34
N SER A 107 5.19 8.30 19.73
CA SER A 107 5.31 6.84 19.75
C SER A 107 5.01 6.18 18.41
N ASN A 108 4.17 6.78 17.56
CA ASN A 108 3.67 6.11 16.36
C ASN A 108 3.70 7.02 15.12
N HIS A 109 4.40 6.54 14.09
CA HIS A 109 4.53 7.21 12.79
C HIS A 109 3.18 7.53 12.13
N TYR A 110 2.13 6.73 12.37
CA TYR A 110 0.80 7.01 11.85
C TYR A 110 0.24 8.35 12.32
N PHE A 111 0.58 8.82 13.52
CA PHE A 111 0.10 10.10 14.04
C PHE A 111 0.95 11.28 13.58
N GLN A 112 2.17 11.03 13.12
CA GLN A 112 3.01 12.06 12.53
C GLN A 112 2.40 12.55 11.21
N GLN A 113 2.50 13.86 10.99
CA GLN A 113 2.04 14.47 9.75
C GLN A 113 3.22 14.50 8.78
N HIS A 114 3.06 13.81 7.65
CA HIS A 114 4.06 13.77 6.59
C HIS A 114 3.41 14.17 5.26
N PRO A 115 4.18 14.74 4.32
CA PRO A 115 3.72 14.96 2.97
C PRO A 115 3.45 13.63 2.27
N ASP A 116 2.38 13.56 1.47
CA ASP A 116 2.13 12.44 0.57
C ASP A 116 2.96 12.56 -0.72
N ALA A 117 2.91 11.56 -1.62
CA ALA A 117 3.60 11.57 -2.92
C ALA A 117 3.29 12.80 -3.80
N THR A 118 2.21 13.52 -3.50
CA THR A 118 1.74 14.78 -4.11
C THR A 118 2.26 16.00 -3.35
N MET A 119 3.18 15.83 -2.39
CA MET A 119 3.74 16.88 -1.51
C MET A 119 2.73 17.59 -0.60
N ARG A 120 1.52 17.06 -0.45
CA ARG A 120 0.48 17.61 0.44
C ARG A 120 0.53 16.96 1.80
N LEU A 121 0.38 17.75 2.86
CA LEU A 121 0.34 17.20 4.21
C LEU A 121 -0.92 16.35 4.43
N GLY A 122 -0.71 15.16 5.01
CA GLY A 122 -1.81 14.31 5.47
C GLY A 122 -2.61 14.92 6.63
N ALA A 123 -3.60 14.19 7.13
CA ALA A 123 -4.35 14.61 8.31
C ALA A 123 -3.41 14.74 9.53
N SER A 124 -3.57 15.80 10.31
CA SER A 124 -2.74 16.06 11.50
C SER A 124 -3.07 15.09 12.64
N ALA A 125 -2.16 14.96 13.60
CA ALA A 125 -2.36 14.12 14.78
C ALA A 125 -3.65 14.47 15.55
N VAL A 126 -3.92 15.77 15.68
CA VAL A 126 -5.14 16.31 16.32
C VAL A 126 -6.40 15.87 15.56
N GLN A 127 -6.40 15.95 14.23
CA GLN A 127 -7.53 15.49 13.41
C GLN A 127 -7.76 13.98 13.54
N LYS A 128 -6.68 13.19 13.49
CA LYS A 128 -6.73 11.72 13.67
C LYS A 128 -7.28 11.34 15.05
N CYS A 129 -6.78 11.98 16.11
CA CYS A 129 -7.27 11.77 17.47
C CYS A 129 -8.72 12.23 17.64
N THR A 130 -9.10 13.36 17.04
CA THR A 130 -10.48 13.87 17.07
C THR A 130 -11.47 12.88 16.44
N ALA A 131 -11.08 12.21 15.36
CA ALA A 131 -11.89 11.18 14.73
C ALA A 131 -11.98 9.88 15.57
N ALA A 132 -10.88 9.50 16.24
CA ALA A 132 -10.79 8.24 16.99
C ALA A 132 -11.43 8.30 18.39
N MET A 133 -11.31 9.43 19.10
CA MET A 133 -11.76 9.55 20.49
C MET A 133 -13.24 9.26 20.73
N PRO A 134 -14.19 9.73 19.89
CA PRO A 134 -15.59 9.38 20.05
C PRO A 134 -15.84 7.87 20.10
N MET A 135 -15.11 7.07 19.29
CA MET A 135 -15.26 5.62 19.26
C MET A 135 -14.75 4.97 20.55
N VAL A 136 -13.57 5.36 21.02
CA VAL A 136 -12.95 4.77 22.23
C VAL A 136 -13.80 5.06 23.48
N VAL A 137 -14.32 6.29 23.62
CA VAL A 137 -15.03 6.70 24.82
C VAL A 137 -16.51 6.25 24.82
N GLN A 138 -17.09 5.89 23.67
CA GLN A 138 -18.42 5.25 23.62
C GLN A 138 -18.37 3.79 24.10
N LEU A 139 -17.34 3.03 23.69
CA LEU A 139 -17.20 1.62 24.04
C LEU A 139 -16.99 1.38 25.56
N THR A 140 -16.33 2.30 26.26
CA THR A 140 -16.16 2.20 27.72
C THR A 140 -17.47 2.41 28.50
N LYS A 141 -18.42 3.18 27.97
CA LYS A 141 -19.77 3.32 28.56
C LYS A 141 -20.62 2.05 28.40
N LEU A 142 -20.41 1.26 27.35
CA LEU A 142 -21.16 0.02 27.10
C LEU A 142 -20.67 -1.17 27.93
N ARG A 143 -19.47 -1.11 28.51
CA ARG A 143 -18.92 -2.18 29.36
C ARG A 143 -19.37 -2.12 30.83
N VAL A 144 -19.86 -0.97 31.31
CA VAL A 144 -20.27 -0.79 32.73
C VAL A 144 -21.76 -1.06 32.95
N SER A 145 -22.58 -1.18 31.90
CA SER A 145 -24.05 -1.27 32.03
C SER A 145 -24.63 -2.69 31.90
N LYS A 146 -23.84 -3.75 32.11
CA LYS A 146 -24.31 -5.15 32.02
C LYS A 146 -24.12 -5.99 33.30
N THR A 147 -23.96 -5.38 34.47
CA THR A 147 -23.87 -6.11 35.75
C THR A 147 -24.81 -5.60 36.86
N TRP A 148 -25.78 -4.76 36.53
CA TRP A 148 -26.81 -4.31 37.49
C TRP A 148 -28.22 -4.51 36.92
N CYS A 149 -28.66 -5.77 36.85
CA CYS A 149 -30.09 -6.14 36.81
C CYS A 149 -30.25 -7.66 36.94
N ILE A 150 -29.77 -8.25 38.05
CA ILE A 150 -30.22 -9.55 38.53
C ILE A 150 -30.27 -9.44 40.07
N HIS A 151 -31.44 -9.75 40.64
CA HIS A 151 -31.84 -9.68 42.06
C HIS A 151 -32.27 -8.32 42.63
N ILE A 152 -33.56 -7.98 42.50
CA ILE A 152 -34.61 -8.16 43.53
C ILE A 152 -35.96 -7.79 42.92
#